data_AF-A0A412WVC3-F1
#
_entry.id   AF-A0A412WVC3-F1
#
_cell.length_a   1.000
_cell.length_b   1.000
_cell.length_c   1.000
_cell.angle_alpha   90.00
_cell.angle_beta   90.00
_cell.angle_gamma   90.00
#
_symmetry.space_group_name_H-M   'P 1'
#
loop_
_entity.id
_entity.type
_entity.pdbx_description
1 polymer ?
#
loop_
_entity_poly.entity_id
_entity_poly.type
_entity_poly.pdbx_seq_one_letter_code
_entity_poly.pdbx_strand_id
1 'polypeptide(L)'
;MDNLDEKYKSKNPFTVPDRYFDTLGDRVMDRIKDEDGKTRKTSLFQTLKPYLGLAGLFAFAMIVVQLLVPNLVDENRMLLKNGEQANMTAQAEDENIFDADFNPSREEIIEYLSQETDPIEFLYAERR
;
A
#
# COMPACT_ATOMS: atom_id res chain seq x y z
N MET A 1 -39.64 37.22 -1.93
CA MET A 1 -38.68 37.11 -3.04
C MET A 1 -38.02 38.47 -3.14
N ASP A 2 -36.75 38.57 -2.76
CA ASP A 2 -36.04 39.85 -2.84
C ASP A 2 -35.76 40.19 -4.30
N ASN A 3 -36.20 41.37 -4.74
CA ASN A 3 -36.02 41.83 -6.11
C ASN A 3 -34.57 42.27 -6.32
N LEU A 4 -33.74 41.34 -6.82
CA LEU A 4 -32.33 41.57 -7.16
C LEU A 4 -32.15 42.75 -8.13
N ASP A 5 -33.16 43.02 -8.97
CA ASP A 5 -33.15 44.07 -9.98
C ASP A 5 -33.08 45.49 -9.39
N GLU A 6 -33.62 45.71 -8.19
CA GLU A 6 -33.64 47.03 -7.56
C GLU A 6 -32.29 47.38 -6.92
N LYS A 7 -31.57 46.36 -6.43
CA LYS A 7 -30.27 46.50 -5.75
C LYS A 7 -29.10 46.77 -6.70
N TYR A 8 -29.17 46.29 -7.94
CA TYR A 8 -28.07 46.38 -8.91
C TYR A 8 -28.36 47.32 -10.11
N LYS A 9 -29.47 48.04 -10.09
CA LYS A 9 -29.90 48.94 -11.19
C LYS A 9 -28.92 50.10 -11.48
N SER A 10 -28.11 50.51 -10.50
CA SER A 10 -27.25 51.71 -10.60
C SER A 10 -25.77 51.42 -10.85
N LYS A 11 -25.31 50.18 -10.67
CA LYS A 11 -23.93 49.77 -10.93
C LYS A 11 -23.94 48.36 -11.50
N ASN A 12 -23.54 48.24 -12.76
CA ASN A 12 -23.42 46.94 -13.42
C ASN A 12 -22.46 46.04 -12.61
N PRO A 13 -22.94 44.93 -12.05
CA PRO A 13 -22.11 44.04 -11.22
C PRO A 13 -21.05 43.29 -12.03
N PHE A 14 -21.09 43.36 -13.36
CA PHE A 14 -20.11 42.77 -14.27
C PHE A 14 -19.03 43.77 -14.73
N THR A 15 -19.01 44.99 -14.17
CA THR A 15 -17.96 45.96 -14.47
C THR A 15 -16.70 45.65 -13.67
N VAL A 16 -15.60 45.45 -14.39
CA VAL A 16 -14.28 45.27 -13.76
C VAL A 16 -13.75 46.61 -13.23
N PRO A 17 -12.96 46.59 -12.15
CA PRO A 17 -12.26 47.78 -11.67
C PRO A 17 -11.34 48.39 -12.73
N ASP A 18 -11.19 49.71 -12.69
CA ASP A 18 -10.22 50.41 -13.54
C ASP A 18 -8.82 49.81 -13.38
N ARG A 19 -8.10 49.63 -14.49
CA ARG A 19 -6.73 49.10 -14.53
C ARG A 19 -6.56 47.67 -14.00
N TYR A 20 -7.64 46.88 -13.86
CA TYR A 20 -7.57 45.48 -13.44
C TYR A 20 -6.63 44.64 -14.32
N PHE A 21 -6.71 44.84 -15.63
CA PHE A 21 -5.90 44.09 -16.61
C PHE A 21 -4.44 44.56 -16.67
N ASP A 22 -4.14 45.79 -16.26
CA ASP A 22 -2.77 46.34 -16.27
C ASP A 22 -1.83 45.55 -15.34
N THR A 23 -2.34 45.08 -14.21
CA THR A 23 -1.58 44.31 -13.20
C THR A 23 -1.83 42.80 -13.29
N LEU A 24 -2.71 42.35 -14.19
CA LEU A 24 -3.05 40.92 -14.31
C LEU A 24 -1.86 40.14 -14.89
N GLY A 25 -1.20 40.68 -15.91
CA GLY A 25 -0.02 40.05 -16.53
C GLY A 25 1.10 39.82 -15.51
N ASP A 26 1.42 40.85 -14.72
CA ASP A 26 2.44 40.76 -13.67
C ASP A 26 2.07 39.71 -12.62
N ARG A 27 0.82 39.66 -12.16
CA ARG A 27 0.33 38.67 -11.18
C ARG A 27 0.39 37.24 -11.70
N VAL A 28 0.10 37.03 -12.99
CA VAL A 28 0.21 35.70 -13.62
C VAL A 28 1.68 35.28 -13.72
N MET A 29 2.55 36.20 -14.16
CA MET A 29 3.98 35.91 -14.30
C MET A 29 4.66 35.65 -12.95
N ASP A 30 4.28 36.40 -11.92
CA ASP A 30 4.76 36.21 -10.55
C ASP A 30 4.40 34.83 -10.00
N ARG A 31 3.15 34.39 -10.22
CA ARG A 31 2.68 33.04 -9.82
C ARG A 31 3.44 31.92 -10.53
N ILE A 32 3.73 32.06 -11.82
CA ILE A 32 4.49 31.06 -12.59
C ILE A 32 5.92 30.94 -12.05
N LYS A 33 6.60 32.07 -11.84
CA LYS A 33 7.96 32.11 -11.28
C LYS A 33 8.03 31.48 -9.88
N ASP A 34 7.00 31.71 -9.08
CA ASP A 34 6.88 31.18 -7.72
C ASP A 34 6.69 29.66 -7.67
N GLU A 35 6.10 29.06 -8.71
CA GLU A 35 5.94 27.62 -8.86
C GLU A 35 7.26 26.97 -9.31
N ASP A 36 8.01 27.61 -10.20
CA ASP A 36 9.32 27.13 -10.67
C ASP A 36 10.40 27.16 -9.57
N GLY A 37 10.33 28.14 -8.65
CA GLY A 37 11.33 28.34 -7.59
C GLY A 37 11.16 27.46 -6.34
N LYS A 38 10.04 26.72 -6.21
CA LYS A 38 9.69 25.95 -5.00
C LYS A 38 9.87 24.44 -5.17
N THR A 39 10.77 24.00 -6.03
CA THR A 39 11.37 22.67 -5.90
C THR A 39 12.26 22.65 -4.66
N ARG A 40 11.64 22.66 -3.48
CA ARG A 40 12.29 22.33 -2.22
C ARG A 40 12.77 20.90 -2.42
N LYS A 41 14.04 20.73 -2.85
CA LYS A 41 14.76 19.47 -2.75
C LYS A 41 14.63 19.08 -1.29
N THR A 42 13.69 18.19 -0.99
CA THR A 42 13.53 17.63 0.33
C THR A 42 14.87 16.95 0.59
N SER A 43 15.63 17.56 1.49
CA SER A 43 16.98 17.12 1.77
C SER A 43 16.87 15.69 2.26
N LEU A 44 17.46 14.72 1.55
CA LEU A 44 17.47 13.30 1.94
C LEU A 44 18.04 13.13 3.37
N PHE A 45 18.81 14.11 3.85
CA PHE A 45 19.25 14.20 5.24
C PHE A 45 18.13 14.37 6.27
N GLN A 46 16.90 14.70 5.87
CA GLN A 46 15.74 14.75 6.76
C GLN A 46 15.10 13.36 6.93
N THR A 47 15.21 12.48 5.94
CA THR A 47 14.72 11.10 6.04
C THR A 47 15.73 10.18 6.71
N LEU A 48 17.04 10.43 6.65
CA LEU A 48 18.06 9.61 7.31
C LEU A 48 18.20 9.88 8.83
N LYS A 49 17.73 11.02 9.34
CA LYS A 49 17.83 11.40 10.77
C LYS A 49 17.28 10.35 11.75
N PRO A 50 16.08 9.75 11.56
CA PRO A 50 15.57 8.74 12.48
C PRO A 50 16.21 7.34 12.30
N TYR A 51 16.64 6.97 11.09
CA TYR A 51 17.18 5.63 10.82
C TYR A 51 18.64 5.45 11.26
N LEU A 52 19.37 6.55 11.48
CA LEU A 52 20.76 6.49 11.94
C LEU A 52 20.88 5.82 13.32
N GLY A 53 19.91 6.04 14.21
CA GLY A 53 19.83 5.36 15.51
C GLY A 53 19.53 3.86 15.38
N LEU A 54 18.63 3.49 14.46
CA LEU A 54 18.29 2.09 14.20
C LEU A 54 19.47 1.31 13.60
N ALA A 55 20.19 1.93 12.66
CA ALA A 55 21.42 1.36 12.10
C ALA A 55 22.51 1.17 13.18
N GLY A 56 22.67 2.15 14.08
CA GLY A 56 23.57 2.04 15.22
C GLY A 56 23.22 0.91 16.18
N LEU A 57 21.93 0.71 16.49
CA LEU A 57 21.44 -0.40 17.32
C LEU A 57 21.75 -1.76 16.67
N PHE A 58 21.49 -1.89 15.36
CA PHE A 58 21.72 -3.13 14.64
C PHE A 58 23.21 -3.47 14.55
N ALA A 59 24.05 -2.47 14.29
CA ALA A 59 25.50 -2.62 14.31
C ALA A 59 26.03 -2.99 15.70
N PHE A 60 25.50 -2.35 16.75
CA PHE A 60 25.85 -2.69 18.13
C PHE A 60 25.45 -4.12 18.50
N ALA A 61 24.24 -4.55 18.14
CA ALA A 61 23.80 -5.94 18.33
C ALA A 61 24.70 -6.93 17.59
N MET A 62 25.09 -6.63 16.34
CA MET A 62 26.03 -7.43 15.56
C MET A 62 27.39 -7.55 16.26
N ILE A 63 27.92 -6.45 16.80
CA ILE A 63 29.20 -6.45 17.54
C ILE A 63 29.08 -7.25 18.84
N VAL A 64 27.98 -7.10 19.58
CA VAL A 64 27.73 -7.87 20.81
C VAL A 64 27.63 -9.35 20.50
N VAL A 65 26.90 -9.75 19.46
CA VAL A 65 26.83 -11.15 19.01
C VAL A 65 28.21 -11.64 18.61
N GLN A 66 28.96 -10.90 17.78
CA GLN A 66 30.31 -11.29 17.37
C GLN A 66 31.30 -11.38 18.54
N LEU A 67 31.12 -10.61 19.62
CA LEU A 67 32.01 -10.61 20.78
C LEU A 67 31.60 -11.64 21.83
N LEU A 68 30.30 -11.86 22.03
CA LEU A 68 29.77 -12.74 23.08
C LEU A 68 29.62 -14.19 22.60
N VAL A 69 29.29 -14.41 21.31
CA VAL A 69 29.18 -15.75 20.73
C VAL A 69 30.48 -16.55 20.83
N PRO A 70 31.66 -16.09 20.35
CA PRO A 70 32.87 -16.90 20.43
C PRO A 70 33.27 -17.25 21.87
N ASN A 71 32.97 -16.38 22.84
CA ASN A 71 33.23 -16.62 24.26
C ASN A 71 32.30 -17.68 24.89
N LEU A 72 31.17 -18.02 24.27
CA LEU A 72 30.18 -18.99 24.75
C LEU A 72 30.11 -20.27 23.89
N VAL A 73 30.74 -20.26 22.71
CA VAL A 73 30.64 -21.30 21.68
C VAL A 73 31.64 -22.45 21.85
N ASP A 74 32.60 -22.35 22.76
CA ASP A 74 33.59 -23.42 22.96
C ASP A 74 33.03 -24.65 23.70
N GLU A 75 31.97 -24.52 24.50
CA GLU A 75 31.45 -25.63 25.34
C GLU A 75 30.23 -26.34 24.74
N ASN A 76 29.35 -25.64 23.99
CA ASN A 76 28.04 -26.16 23.56
C ASN A 76 27.92 -26.47 22.06
N ARG A 77 28.99 -26.32 21.29
CA ARG A 77 28.97 -26.48 19.82
C ARG A 77 28.65 -27.90 19.32
N MET A 78 28.71 -28.90 20.18
CA MET A 78 28.34 -30.27 19.82
C MET A 78 26.87 -30.61 20.07
N LEU A 79 26.12 -29.81 20.82
CA LEU A 79 24.72 -30.14 21.17
C LEU A 79 23.69 -29.52 20.21
N LEU A 80 23.96 -28.35 19.61
CA LEU A 80 23.03 -27.74 18.65
C LEU A 80 23.12 -28.33 17.23
N LYS A 81 24.26 -28.91 16.86
CA LYS A 81 24.45 -29.51 15.52
C LYS A 81 23.54 -30.72 15.24
N ASN A 82 22.97 -31.32 16.29
CA ASN A 82 22.06 -32.47 16.16
C ASN A 82 20.57 -32.06 16.13
N GLY A 83 20.22 -30.79 16.39
CA GLY A 83 18.84 -30.30 16.38
C GLY A 83 18.40 -29.61 15.09
N GLU A 84 19.34 -29.15 14.26
CA GLU A 84 19.07 -28.28 13.10
C GLU A 84 19.54 -28.88 11.76
N GLN A 85 19.49 -30.20 11.61
CA GLN A 85 19.39 -30.84 10.29
C GLN A 85 17.94 -31.21 9.92
N ALA A 86 16.95 -30.72 10.67
CA ALA A 86 15.55 -30.73 10.24
C ALA A 86 15.23 -29.42 9.49
N ASN A 87 15.74 -29.35 8.25
CA ASN A 87 15.21 -28.59 7.12
C ASN A 87 15.02 -27.07 7.24
N MET A 88 16.12 -26.38 6.92
CA MET A 88 16.05 -25.21 6.06
C MET A 88 15.51 -25.61 4.67
N THR A 89 14.24 -25.31 4.40
CA THR A 89 13.77 -24.98 3.05
C THR A 89 13.03 -23.66 3.15
N ALA A 90 13.73 -22.60 2.75
CA ALA A 90 13.10 -21.40 2.27
C ALA A 90 12.41 -21.73 0.93
N GLN A 91 11.11 -21.98 0.98
CA GLN A 91 10.16 -21.76 -0.10
C GLN A 91 8.95 -21.17 0.64
N ALA A 92 8.58 -19.91 0.42
CA ALA A 92 7.51 -19.56 -0.50
C ALA A 92 6.31 -20.51 -0.36
N GLU A 93 5.09 -19.97 -0.31
CA GLU A 93 3.84 -20.72 -0.27
C GLU A 93 3.37 -21.23 1.13
N ASP A 94 3.06 -20.32 2.08
CA ASP A 94 2.04 -20.63 3.11
C ASP A 94 0.69 -19.95 2.76
N GLU A 95 0.39 -19.88 1.45
CA GLU A 95 -0.95 -19.53 0.97
C GLU A 95 -1.78 -20.79 0.63
N ASN A 96 -1.20 -21.99 0.75
CA ASN A 96 -1.83 -23.26 0.36
C ASN A 96 -2.23 -24.18 1.54
N ILE A 97 -2.22 -23.69 2.79
CA ILE A 97 -2.68 -24.50 3.95
C ILE A 97 -4.16 -24.92 3.81
N PHE A 98 -4.99 -24.13 3.14
CA PHE A 98 -6.41 -24.44 2.93
C PHE A 98 -6.66 -25.32 1.69
N ASP A 99 -5.79 -25.25 0.69
CA ASP A 99 -5.96 -25.97 -0.59
C ASP A 99 -5.36 -27.38 -0.57
N ALA A 100 -4.49 -27.69 0.40
CA ALA A 100 -3.88 -29.01 0.54
C ALA A 100 -4.90 -30.12 0.93
N ASP A 101 -5.95 -29.75 1.66
CA ASP A 101 -6.96 -30.69 2.18
C ASP A 101 -8.20 -30.80 1.28
N PHE A 102 -8.34 -29.93 0.26
CA PHE A 102 -9.48 -29.93 -0.66
C PHE A 102 -9.08 -30.48 -2.04
N ASN A 103 -9.11 -31.81 -2.19
CA ASN A 103 -8.87 -32.48 -3.48
C ASN A 103 -9.96 -33.52 -3.78
N PRO A 104 -11.17 -33.08 -4.19
CA PRO A 104 -12.27 -33.99 -4.47
C PRO A 104 -12.00 -34.84 -5.73
N SER A 105 -12.42 -36.09 -5.71
CA SER A 105 -12.43 -36.96 -6.89
C SER A 105 -13.46 -36.48 -7.91
N ARG A 106 -13.30 -36.90 -9.18
CA ARG A 106 -14.26 -36.53 -10.24
C ARG A 106 -15.66 -37.05 -9.94
N GLU A 107 -15.73 -38.21 -9.31
CA GLU A 107 -16.97 -38.86 -8.92
C GLU A 107 -17.70 -38.06 -7.82
N GLU A 108 -17.00 -37.57 -6.80
CA GLU A 108 -17.56 -36.70 -5.76
C GLU A 108 -18.06 -35.36 -6.32
N ILE A 109 -17.33 -34.78 -7.28
CA ILE A 109 -17.75 -33.56 -7.98
C ILE A 109 -19.05 -33.80 -8.76
N ILE A 110 -19.15 -34.92 -9.48
CA ILE A 110 -20.34 -35.28 -10.25
C ILE A 110 -21.53 -35.54 -9.32
N GLU A 111 -21.32 -36.24 -8.21
CA GLU A 111 -22.36 -36.53 -7.22
C GLU A 111 -22.97 -35.23 -6.66
N TYR A 112 -22.12 -34.29 -6.23
CA TYR A 112 -22.57 -32.98 -5.72
C TYR A 112 -23.38 -32.20 -6.76
N LEU A 113 -22.89 -32.10 -8.00
CA LEU A 113 -23.58 -31.37 -9.08
C LEU A 113 -24.91 -32.04 -9.45
N SER A 114 -24.96 -33.37 -9.44
CA SER A 114 -26.18 -34.13 -9.70
C SER A 114 -27.24 -33.97 -8.59
N GLN A 115 -26.81 -33.58 -7.39
CA GLN A 115 -27.71 -33.33 -6.26
C GLN A 115 -28.37 -31.94 -6.32
N GLU A 116 -27.68 -30.95 -6.92
CA GLU A 116 -28.18 -29.57 -7.07
C GLU A 116 -28.98 -29.39 -8.38
N THR A 117 -28.70 -30.18 -9.40
CA THR A 117 -29.49 -30.19 -10.64
C THR A 117 -30.51 -31.32 -10.64
N ASP A 118 -31.73 -31.03 -10.18
CA ASP A 118 -32.84 -31.95 -10.37
C ASP A 118 -33.22 -31.93 -11.88
N PRO A 119 -32.88 -32.97 -12.68
CA PRO A 119 -33.03 -32.92 -14.14
C PRO A 119 -34.50 -32.79 -14.57
N ILE A 120 -35.42 -33.05 -13.64
CA ILE A 120 -36.86 -32.94 -13.84
C ILE A 120 -37.31 -31.48 -13.85
N GLU A 121 -36.68 -30.58 -13.08
CA GLU A 121 -37.09 -29.16 -12.99
C GLU A 121 -36.81 -28.40 -14.30
N PHE A 122 -35.67 -28.66 -14.96
CA PHE A 122 -35.32 -28.07 -16.26
C PHE A 122 -36.33 -28.43 -17.36
N LEU A 123 -36.87 -29.66 -17.35
CA LEU A 123 -37.87 -30.09 -18.33
C LEU A 123 -39.23 -29.39 -18.15
N TYR A 124 -39.56 -28.93 -16.94
CA TYR A 124 -40.77 -28.16 -16.68
C TYR A 124 -40.57 -26.65 -16.93
N ALA A 125 -39.35 -26.13 -16.83
CA ALA A 125 -39.04 -24.72 -17.08
C ALA A 125 -39.13 -24.34 -18.58
N GLU A 126 -38.79 -25.26 -19.50
CA GLU A 126 -38.83 -25.02 -20.96
C GLU A 126 -40.27 -25.02 -21.53
N ARG A 127 -41.26 -25.51 -20.78
CA ARG A 127 -42.68 -25.56 -21.19
C ARG A 127 -43.52 -24.51 -20.45
N ARG A 128 -43.03 -23.28 -20.37
CA ARG A 128 -43.84 -22.10 -20.02
C ARG A 128 -43.58 -20.93 -20.94
#